data_AF-A0A0F8D8K6-F1
#
_entry.id   AF-A0A0F8D8K6-F1
#
_cell.length_a   1.000
_cell.length_b   1.000
_cell.length_c   1.000
_cell.angle_alpha   90.00
_cell.angle_beta   90.00
_cell.angle_gamma   90.00
#
_symmetry.space_group_name_H-M   'P 1'
#
loop_
_entity.id
_entity.type
_entity.pdbx_description
1 polymer ?
#
loop_
_entity_poly.entity_id
_entity_poly.type
_entity_poly.pdbx_seq_one_letter_code
_entity_poly.pdbx_strand_id
1 'polypeptide(L)'
;MGSNGIRFSITDLSLPKTRLLKTVYKERASISLYDDLNSSKKSPPTFSKSTIKEVSDVVRRFQKIAEDLYSVPAANFTIMATEAMRKAGNASAMIRGIGTTVFVLEPQVEALFGAAMGSRSAFHKIDEGGLFFDLGGGSVQMSWVDTAKPNYEITAAQTGKSLPFGAARLRNILESKDVDMRTTEIKALQSGMSLALAELCNQFPALQEARNGEGVDIFMCGGGFRGYGSMLLHTDEVSPYPIANVANYSVSGSRFRDTQSLLDLNANYKGKIFGVSKRRRKQFPAINTVVEALVAAVGNIRVVTFCAGSNREGSLMMKLPPQIRESDPSESLMYLNPRFYECQADEEYSFFVKAVSESLRSALPSGAGFDPTNTIFGLGLQNYLVSHLWDNLGNGEAENAALALHYATSQFPDIPGLSHIGRAALAVTLVARWDNQLGPADKQVLDNLKKVLNRADPNGAFWHVYLGAVARIIAMVAPKRPTKAKDIAYLSSAVLFKAEFKDALQIADGFNLQIKINDSESLGLDYDDLRDIISATQEEKNAHGFKAIETTFTSG
;
A
#
# COMPACT_ATOMS: atom_id res chain seq x y z
N MET A 1 10.10 -20.73 2.24
CA MET A 1 11.45 -21.09 1.73
C MET A 1 11.54 -20.69 0.27
N GLY A 2 12.23 -19.58 -0.04
CA GLY A 2 12.39 -19.12 -1.42
C GLY A 2 13.82 -19.29 -1.92
N SER A 3 13.98 -19.25 -3.24
CA SER A 3 15.25 -19.41 -3.95
C SER A 3 16.41 -18.53 -3.45
N ASN A 4 16.11 -17.33 -2.93
CA ASN A 4 17.10 -16.32 -2.51
C ASN A 4 17.13 -16.06 -1.00
N GLY A 5 16.43 -16.85 -0.20
CA GLY A 5 16.34 -16.65 1.25
C GLY A 5 15.14 -17.37 1.87
N ILE A 6 15.32 -17.76 3.12
CA ILE A 6 14.24 -18.27 3.97
C ILE A 6 13.67 -17.09 4.74
N ARG A 7 12.35 -16.88 4.64
CA ARG A 7 11.63 -15.76 5.26
C ARG A 7 10.63 -16.30 6.25
N PHE A 8 10.52 -15.63 7.38
CA PHE A 8 9.60 -15.93 8.45
C PHE A 8 8.86 -14.65 8.84
N SER A 9 7.57 -14.77 9.12
CA SER A 9 6.76 -13.69 9.64
C SER A 9 5.65 -14.26 10.52
N ILE A 10 5.31 -13.50 11.56
CA ILE A 10 4.16 -13.75 12.43
C ILE A 10 3.17 -12.62 12.18
N THR A 11 1.91 -12.98 11.96
CA THR A 11 0.84 -12.04 11.61
C THR A 11 -0.28 -12.15 12.65
N ASP A 12 -0.73 -10.99 13.12
CA ASP A 12 -1.91 -10.87 13.98
C ASP A 12 -3.18 -11.07 13.13
N LEU A 13 -3.97 -12.08 13.50
CA LEU A 13 -5.25 -12.40 12.87
C LEU A 13 -6.44 -12.12 13.80
N SER A 14 -6.24 -11.38 14.90
CA SER A 14 -7.32 -11.00 15.83
C SER A 14 -8.35 -10.11 15.15
N LEU A 15 -9.63 -10.41 15.38
CA LEU A 15 -10.73 -9.53 15.02
C LEU A 15 -10.69 -8.26 15.88
N PRO A 16 -11.14 -7.11 15.37
CA PRO A 16 -11.64 -6.86 14.00
C PRO A 16 -10.52 -6.52 12.98
N LYS A 17 -9.23 -6.57 13.36
CA LYS A 17 -8.10 -6.16 12.51
C LYS A 17 -7.66 -7.22 11.48
N THR A 18 -8.27 -8.40 11.48
CA THR A 18 -7.82 -9.58 10.72
C THR A 18 -7.57 -9.29 9.23
N ARG A 19 -8.42 -8.48 8.58
CA ARG A 19 -8.29 -8.09 7.16
C ARG A 19 -6.94 -7.42 6.86
N LEU A 20 -6.35 -6.75 7.84
CA LEU A 20 -5.12 -5.97 7.67
C LEU A 20 -3.85 -6.82 7.64
N LEU A 21 -3.92 -8.10 8.06
CA LEU A 21 -2.77 -9.00 8.11
C LEU A 21 -1.53 -8.37 8.76
N LYS A 22 -1.73 -7.64 9.88
CA LYS A 22 -0.66 -6.88 10.55
C LYS A 22 0.47 -7.81 10.97
N THR A 23 1.62 -7.65 10.34
CA THR A 23 2.83 -8.41 10.70
C THR A 23 3.38 -7.88 12.02
N VAL A 24 3.45 -8.75 13.03
CA VAL A 24 4.02 -8.42 14.36
C VAL A 24 5.48 -8.80 14.49
N TYR A 25 5.96 -9.73 13.65
CA TYR A 25 7.36 -10.12 13.61
C TYR A 25 7.77 -10.55 12.20
N LYS A 26 9.01 -10.24 11.80
CA LYS A 26 9.60 -10.74 10.55
C LYS A 26 11.10 -10.98 10.68
N GLU A 27 11.57 -12.10 10.15
CA GLU A 27 13.00 -12.44 10.07
C GLU A 27 13.32 -13.00 8.67
N ARG A 28 14.57 -12.82 8.22
CA ARG A 28 15.08 -13.41 6.97
C ARG A 28 16.46 -14.02 7.18
N ALA A 29 16.58 -15.30 6.89
CA ALA A 29 17.87 -15.97 6.75
C ALA A 29 18.36 -15.86 5.29
N SER A 30 19.62 -15.45 5.11
CA SER A 30 20.23 -15.22 3.79
C SER A 30 20.78 -16.49 3.14
N ILE A 31 20.02 -17.59 3.20
CA ILE A 31 20.37 -18.87 2.58
C ILE A 31 19.86 -18.90 1.14
N SER A 32 20.76 -19.05 0.17
CA SER A 32 20.41 -19.05 -1.25
C SER A 32 20.26 -20.48 -1.78
N LEU A 33 19.04 -21.01 -1.75
CA LEU A 33 18.74 -22.35 -2.29
C LEU A 33 19.02 -22.45 -3.80
N TYR A 34 18.88 -21.35 -4.53
CA TYR A 34 19.20 -21.30 -5.96
C TYR A 34 20.69 -21.46 -6.23
N ASP A 35 21.54 -20.75 -5.50
CA ASP A 35 22.99 -20.82 -5.72
C ASP A 35 23.53 -22.20 -5.34
N ASP A 36 23.07 -22.77 -4.22
CA ASP A 36 23.41 -24.13 -3.81
C ASP A 36 22.98 -25.16 -4.88
N LEU A 37 21.73 -25.06 -5.36
CA LEU A 37 21.21 -26.00 -6.36
C LEU A 37 21.96 -25.90 -7.71
N ASN A 38 22.31 -24.70 -8.16
CA ASN A 38 23.06 -24.52 -9.42
C ASN A 38 24.55 -24.89 -9.29
N SER A 39 25.09 -24.95 -8.07
CA SER A 39 26.45 -25.46 -7.84
C SER A 39 26.53 -27.00 -7.93
N SER A 40 25.39 -27.68 -7.89
CA SER A 40 25.32 -29.13 -8.00
C SER A 40 25.73 -29.60 -9.40
N LYS A 41 26.65 -30.57 -9.45
CA LYS A 41 27.03 -31.28 -10.69
C LYS A 41 26.14 -32.50 -11.00
N LYS A 42 25.16 -32.79 -10.15
CA LYS A 42 24.23 -33.93 -10.32
C LYS A 42 23.02 -33.54 -11.18
N SER A 43 22.42 -34.54 -11.82
CA SER A 43 21.14 -34.42 -12.53
C SER A 43 20.16 -35.49 -12.03
N PRO A 44 19.00 -35.12 -11.44
CA PRO A 44 18.59 -33.76 -11.07
C PRO A 44 19.54 -33.12 -10.04
N PRO A 45 19.62 -31.78 -9.98
CA PRO A 45 20.50 -31.09 -9.04
C PRO A 45 20.07 -31.35 -7.59
N THR A 46 21.02 -31.34 -6.65
CA THR A 46 20.77 -31.68 -5.25
C THR A 46 21.32 -30.63 -4.30
N PHE A 47 20.62 -30.36 -3.20
CA PHE A 47 21.12 -29.53 -2.12
C PHE A 47 22.30 -30.17 -1.40
N SER A 48 23.27 -29.36 -0.98
CA SER A 48 24.39 -29.81 -0.16
C SER A 48 23.93 -30.18 1.26
N LYS A 49 24.70 -31.05 1.94
CA LYS A 49 24.43 -31.41 3.34
C LYS A 49 24.48 -30.20 4.27
N SER A 50 25.38 -29.26 4.01
CA SER A 50 25.49 -28.00 4.76
C SER A 50 24.23 -27.16 4.62
N THR A 51 23.72 -26.97 3.40
CA THR A 51 22.50 -26.20 3.15
C THR A 51 21.29 -26.86 3.81
N ILE A 52 21.18 -28.19 3.74
CA ILE A 52 20.11 -28.92 4.46
C ILE A 52 20.16 -28.65 5.96
N LYS A 53 21.35 -28.75 6.57
CA LYS A 53 21.54 -28.49 7.99
C LYS A 53 21.19 -27.03 8.35
N GLU A 54 21.70 -26.06 7.59
CA GLU A 54 21.50 -24.64 7.84
C GLU A 54 20.02 -24.25 7.77
N VAL A 55 19.30 -24.72 6.75
CA VAL A 55 17.85 -24.51 6.62
C VAL A 55 17.10 -25.15 7.79
N SER A 56 17.46 -26.38 8.17
CA SER A 56 16.81 -27.10 9.26
C SER A 56 16.98 -26.35 10.59
N ASP A 57 18.18 -25.86 10.88
CA ASP A 57 18.48 -25.10 12.10
C ASP A 57 17.74 -23.74 12.12
N VAL A 58 17.70 -23.05 10.98
CA VAL A 58 16.95 -21.79 10.83
C VAL A 58 15.44 -22.00 11.02
N VAL A 59 14.87 -23.05 10.43
CA VAL A 59 13.43 -23.35 10.59
C VAL A 59 13.11 -23.70 12.03
N ARG A 60 13.94 -24.51 12.70
CA ARG A 60 13.78 -24.83 14.12
C ARG A 60 13.82 -23.57 14.99
N ARG A 61 14.72 -22.62 14.68
CA ARG A 61 14.74 -21.31 15.34
C ARG A 61 13.43 -20.54 15.12
N PHE A 62 12.90 -20.51 13.90
CA PHE A 62 11.64 -19.83 13.62
C PHE A 62 10.44 -20.45 14.34
N GLN A 63 10.37 -21.79 14.42
CA GLN A 63 9.36 -22.49 15.21
C GLN A 63 9.46 -22.09 16.69
N LYS A 64 10.67 -22.13 17.26
CA LYS A 64 10.91 -21.71 18.64
C LYS A 64 10.46 -20.28 18.90
N ILE A 65 10.74 -19.34 17.99
CA ILE A 65 10.28 -17.95 18.12
C ILE A 65 8.74 -17.90 18.08
N ALA A 66 8.11 -18.60 17.14
CA ALA A 66 6.65 -18.61 17.02
C ALA A 66 5.98 -19.15 18.28
N GLU A 67 6.40 -20.33 18.73
CA GLU A 67 5.80 -21.06 19.84
C GLU A 67 6.16 -20.43 21.20
N ASP A 68 7.45 -20.29 21.51
CA ASP A 68 7.89 -19.91 22.85
C ASP A 68 7.74 -18.40 23.13
N LEU A 69 7.95 -17.55 22.11
CA LEU A 69 8.01 -16.08 22.31
C LEU A 69 6.73 -15.36 21.91
N TYR A 70 5.98 -15.91 20.97
CA TYR A 70 4.74 -15.32 20.46
C TYR A 70 3.50 -16.19 20.73
N SER A 71 3.66 -17.35 21.38
CA SER A 71 2.55 -18.26 21.72
C SER A 71 1.69 -18.65 20.51
N VAL A 72 2.31 -18.72 19.32
CA VAL A 72 1.62 -19.13 18.09
C VAL A 72 1.32 -20.63 18.19
N PRO A 73 0.05 -21.06 18.09
CA PRO A 73 -0.29 -22.48 18.09
C PRO A 73 0.40 -23.21 16.92
N ALA A 74 0.88 -24.43 17.16
CA ALA A 74 1.57 -25.22 16.12
C ALA A 74 0.73 -25.40 14.84
N ALA A 75 -0.60 -25.51 14.96
CA ALA A 75 -1.53 -25.60 13.83
C ALA A 75 -1.52 -24.34 12.93
N ASN A 76 -1.10 -23.19 13.46
CA ASN A 76 -1.00 -21.93 12.74
C ASN A 76 0.40 -21.67 12.16
N PHE A 77 1.37 -22.56 12.40
CA PHE A 77 2.69 -22.49 11.78
C PHE A 77 2.70 -23.22 10.43
N THR A 78 2.91 -22.50 9.33
CA THR A 78 2.90 -23.07 7.98
C THR A 78 4.23 -22.82 7.27
N ILE A 79 4.88 -23.88 6.78
CA ILE A 79 6.08 -23.79 5.96
C ILE A 79 5.71 -24.04 4.51
N MET A 80 5.93 -23.03 3.66
CA MET A 80 5.78 -23.14 2.20
C MET A 80 7.14 -23.09 1.53
N ALA A 81 7.34 -23.88 0.48
CA ALA A 81 8.54 -23.87 -0.34
C ALA A 81 8.23 -23.74 -1.83
N THR A 82 9.12 -23.09 -2.57
CA THR A 82 8.90 -22.77 -3.99
C THR A 82 9.85 -23.55 -4.92
N GLU A 83 10.07 -23.02 -6.12
CA GLU A 83 10.80 -23.62 -7.25
C GLU A 83 12.05 -24.44 -6.90
N ALA A 84 12.94 -23.92 -6.04
CA ALA A 84 14.17 -24.64 -5.71
C ALA A 84 13.91 -26.02 -5.10
N MET A 85 12.89 -26.13 -4.24
CA MET A 85 12.49 -27.41 -3.64
C MET A 85 11.81 -28.33 -4.66
N ARG A 86 11.07 -27.79 -5.64
CA ARG A 86 10.48 -28.58 -6.73
C ARG A 86 11.55 -29.22 -7.62
N LYS A 87 12.64 -28.50 -7.90
CA LYS A 87 13.71 -28.93 -8.82
C LYS A 87 14.74 -29.88 -8.20
N ALA A 88 14.84 -29.91 -6.87
CA ALA A 88 15.90 -30.65 -6.20
C ALA A 88 15.63 -32.16 -6.15
N GLY A 89 16.57 -32.96 -6.65
CA GLY A 89 16.52 -34.42 -6.59
C GLY A 89 16.51 -35.02 -5.19
N ASN A 90 16.90 -34.23 -4.18
CA ASN A 90 16.94 -34.63 -2.78
C ASN A 90 16.05 -33.75 -1.88
N ALA A 91 14.96 -33.18 -2.42
CA ALA A 91 14.01 -32.39 -1.63
C ALA A 91 13.47 -33.16 -0.40
N SER A 92 13.27 -34.48 -0.53
CA SER A 92 12.84 -35.32 0.60
C SER A 92 13.85 -35.36 1.75
N ALA A 93 15.15 -35.22 1.48
CA ALA A 93 16.18 -35.11 2.52
C ALA A 93 16.10 -33.78 3.26
N MET A 94 15.78 -32.69 2.56
CA MET A 94 15.54 -31.38 3.17
C MET A 94 14.30 -31.41 4.09
N ILE A 95 13.20 -32.02 3.62
CA ILE A 95 11.96 -32.16 4.41
C ILE A 95 12.23 -32.99 5.68
N ARG A 96 12.94 -34.12 5.56
CA ARG A 96 13.36 -34.92 6.72
C ARG A 96 14.26 -34.14 7.68
N GLY A 97 15.18 -33.31 7.18
CA GLY A 97 16.03 -32.47 8.01
C GLY A 97 15.26 -31.43 8.82
N ILE A 98 14.24 -30.82 8.20
CA ILE A 98 13.35 -29.85 8.84
C ILE A 98 12.50 -30.52 9.94
N GLY A 99 12.05 -31.75 9.72
CA GLY A 99 11.34 -32.54 10.74
C GLY A 99 9.88 -32.12 10.98
N THR A 100 9.29 -31.31 10.09
CA THR A 100 7.86 -30.97 10.10
C THR A 100 7.34 -30.82 8.66
N THR A 101 6.02 -30.63 8.51
CA THR A 101 5.36 -30.52 7.21
C THR A 101 5.84 -29.29 6.44
N VAL A 102 6.26 -29.52 5.20
CA VAL A 102 6.63 -28.47 4.25
C VAL A 102 5.75 -28.60 3.02
N PHE A 103 4.95 -27.58 2.73
CA PHE A 103 4.14 -27.49 1.53
C PHE A 103 4.99 -26.99 0.37
N VAL A 104 5.44 -27.91 -0.49
CA VAL A 104 6.11 -27.55 -1.75
C VAL A 104 5.04 -27.09 -2.73
N LEU A 105 4.94 -25.78 -2.94
CA LEU A 105 3.88 -25.17 -3.74
C LEU A 105 4.03 -25.56 -5.20
N GLU A 106 2.92 -25.90 -5.86
CA GLU A 106 2.87 -25.98 -7.32
C GLU A 106 2.99 -24.58 -7.94
N PRO A 107 3.42 -24.45 -9.21
CA PRO A 107 3.50 -23.15 -9.89
C PRO A 107 2.19 -22.35 -9.85
N GLN A 108 1.03 -23.00 -10.04
CA GLN A 108 -0.27 -22.35 -10.02
C GLN A 108 -0.64 -21.83 -8.61
N VAL A 109 -0.28 -22.59 -7.57
CA VAL A 109 -0.48 -22.17 -6.16
C VAL A 109 0.46 -21.02 -5.79
N GLU A 110 1.68 -21.02 -6.30
CA GLU A 110 2.61 -19.89 -6.15
C GLU A 110 2.10 -18.63 -6.88
N ALA A 111 1.46 -18.77 -8.05
CA ALA A 111 0.78 -17.67 -8.73
C ALA A 111 -0.44 -17.15 -7.94
N LEU A 112 -1.27 -18.06 -7.41
CA LEU A 112 -2.40 -17.75 -6.54
C LEU A 112 -1.96 -16.92 -5.32
N PHE A 113 -0.98 -17.41 -4.58
CA PHE A 113 -0.56 -16.77 -3.34
C PHE A 113 0.31 -15.53 -3.57
N GLY A 114 1.21 -15.55 -4.55
CA GLY A 114 2.17 -14.48 -4.79
C GLY A 114 1.59 -13.36 -5.63
N ALA A 115 1.42 -13.64 -6.92
CA ALA A 115 1.00 -12.66 -7.90
C ALA A 115 -0.43 -12.18 -7.64
N ALA A 116 -1.41 -13.08 -7.44
CA ALA A 116 -2.81 -12.70 -7.25
C ALA A 116 -3.11 -12.23 -5.82
N MET A 117 -3.34 -13.16 -4.89
CA MET A 117 -3.88 -12.84 -3.57
C MET A 117 -2.89 -12.09 -2.66
N GLY A 118 -1.59 -12.33 -2.82
CA GLY A 118 -0.55 -11.62 -2.09
C GLY A 118 -0.53 -10.16 -2.47
N SER A 119 -0.45 -9.85 -3.76
CA SER A 119 -0.51 -8.45 -4.23
C SER A 119 -1.86 -7.80 -3.94
N ARG A 120 -2.99 -8.50 -4.19
CA ARG A 120 -4.35 -8.04 -3.91
C ARG A 120 -4.57 -7.75 -2.43
N SER A 121 -3.85 -8.40 -1.51
CA SER A 121 -4.05 -8.23 -0.06
C SER A 121 -4.04 -6.77 0.41
N ALA A 122 -3.31 -5.87 -0.28
CA ALA A 122 -3.25 -4.45 0.04
C ALA A 122 -4.47 -3.63 -0.42
N PHE A 123 -5.31 -4.17 -1.32
CA PHE A 123 -6.39 -3.47 -2.01
C PHE A 123 -7.74 -4.13 -1.76
N HIS A 124 -8.82 -3.36 -1.95
CA HIS A 124 -10.19 -3.84 -1.89
C HIS A 124 -10.70 -4.21 -3.29
N LYS A 125 -10.92 -3.19 -4.14
CA LYS A 125 -11.57 -3.31 -5.45
C LYS A 125 -10.58 -3.06 -6.58
N ILE A 126 -10.63 -3.95 -7.55
CA ILE A 126 -9.92 -3.95 -8.83
C ILE A 126 -10.94 -4.44 -9.87
N ASP A 127 -12.09 -3.76 -9.89
CA ASP A 127 -13.33 -4.21 -10.54
C ASP A 127 -13.30 -4.01 -12.08
N GLU A 128 -12.28 -3.29 -12.59
CA GLU A 128 -11.96 -3.18 -14.03
C GLU A 128 -10.82 -4.13 -14.45
N GLY A 129 -10.31 -4.89 -13.49
CA GLY A 129 -9.18 -5.78 -13.63
C GLY A 129 -7.82 -5.09 -13.74
N GLY A 130 -6.77 -5.86 -13.48
CA GLY A 130 -5.38 -5.41 -13.57
C GLY A 130 -4.42 -6.54 -13.87
N LEU A 131 -3.26 -6.21 -14.43
CA LEU A 131 -2.17 -7.16 -14.64
C LEU A 131 -1.29 -7.23 -13.40
N PHE A 132 -1.16 -8.43 -12.86
CA PHE A 132 -0.36 -8.75 -11.69
C PHE A 132 0.93 -9.43 -12.08
N PHE A 133 2.05 -8.95 -11.53
CA PHE A 133 3.36 -9.52 -11.76
C PHE A 133 4.10 -9.82 -10.45
N ASP A 134 4.73 -10.98 -10.34
CA ASP A 134 5.67 -11.32 -9.25
C ASP A 134 7.05 -11.60 -9.83
N LEU A 135 8.07 -10.80 -9.48
CA LEU A 135 9.46 -11.07 -9.87
C LEU A 135 10.22 -11.75 -8.73
N GLY A 136 10.34 -13.07 -8.88
CA GLY A 136 11.13 -13.96 -8.07
C GLY A 136 12.62 -14.00 -8.45
N GLY A 137 13.31 -15.00 -7.88
CA GLY A 137 14.72 -15.27 -8.19
C GLY A 137 14.92 -16.04 -9.48
N GLY A 138 14.09 -17.07 -9.73
CA GLY A 138 14.18 -17.97 -10.88
C GLY A 138 13.12 -17.74 -11.96
N SER A 139 11.97 -17.17 -11.60
CA SER A 139 10.86 -16.89 -12.52
C SER A 139 10.25 -15.50 -12.34
N VAL A 140 9.42 -15.12 -13.31
CA VAL A 140 8.45 -14.03 -13.24
C VAL A 140 7.07 -14.56 -13.59
N GLN A 141 6.07 -14.24 -12.76
CA GLN A 141 4.68 -14.60 -12.97
C GLN A 141 3.90 -13.42 -13.55
N MET A 142 2.88 -13.70 -14.36
CA MET A 142 1.92 -12.75 -14.93
C MET A 142 0.50 -13.32 -14.81
N SER A 143 -0.42 -12.58 -14.18
CA SER A 143 -1.83 -12.98 -14.03
C SER A 143 -2.74 -11.79 -14.27
N TRP A 144 -3.93 -12.02 -14.82
CA TRP A 144 -5.00 -11.03 -14.83
C TRP A 144 -5.91 -11.28 -13.62
N VAL A 145 -6.26 -10.23 -12.88
CA VAL A 145 -7.12 -10.29 -11.71
C VAL A 145 -8.18 -9.21 -11.83
N ASP A 146 -9.45 -9.61 -11.77
CA ASP A 146 -10.62 -8.74 -11.77
C ASP A 146 -11.52 -9.16 -10.59
N THR A 147 -11.58 -8.32 -9.56
CA THR A 147 -12.29 -8.65 -8.31
C THR A 147 -13.80 -8.59 -8.45
N ALA A 148 -14.34 -8.01 -9.53
CA ALA A 148 -15.77 -8.04 -9.81
C ALA A 148 -16.23 -9.41 -10.32
N LYS A 149 -15.31 -10.30 -10.72
CA LYS A 149 -15.63 -11.66 -11.18
C LYS A 149 -15.65 -12.66 -10.02
N PRO A 150 -16.61 -13.58 -9.98
CA PRO A 150 -16.62 -14.65 -8.99
C PRO A 150 -15.42 -15.58 -9.21
N ASN A 151 -14.85 -16.09 -8.11
CA ASN A 151 -13.71 -17.01 -8.12
C ASN A 151 -12.48 -16.49 -8.88
N TYR A 152 -12.32 -15.16 -8.97
CA TYR A 152 -11.22 -14.52 -9.69
C TYR A 152 -9.85 -15.07 -9.26
N GLU A 153 -9.71 -15.46 -8.00
CA GLU A 153 -8.46 -15.97 -7.43
C GLU A 153 -8.09 -17.32 -8.06
N ILE A 154 -9.08 -18.19 -8.26
CA ILE A 154 -8.89 -19.50 -8.89
C ILE A 154 -8.59 -19.31 -10.37
N THR A 155 -9.35 -18.45 -11.05
CA THR A 155 -9.13 -18.11 -12.46
C THR A 155 -7.74 -17.54 -12.69
N ALA A 156 -7.29 -16.60 -11.85
CA ALA A 156 -5.95 -16.01 -11.95
C ALA A 156 -4.83 -17.05 -11.72
N ALA A 157 -5.06 -18.04 -10.85
CA ALA A 157 -4.12 -19.14 -10.60
C ALA A 157 -4.01 -20.11 -11.78
N GLN A 158 -5.13 -20.45 -12.42
CA GLN A 158 -5.19 -21.39 -13.54
C GLN A 158 -4.66 -20.79 -14.84
N THR A 159 -4.95 -19.50 -15.06
CA THR A 159 -4.59 -18.78 -16.30
C THR A 159 -3.24 -18.08 -16.20
N GLY A 160 -2.72 -17.92 -14.98
CA GLY A 160 -1.44 -17.29 -14.69
C GLY A 160 -0.28 -17.93 -15.47
N LYS A 161 0.55 -17.07 -16.06
CA LYS A 161 1.73 -17.45 -16.84
C LYS A 161 2.96 -17.35 -15.98
N SER A 162 3.85 -18.33 -16.08
CA SER A 162 5.13 -18.33 -15.35
C SER A 162 6.27 -18.46 -16.35
N LEU A 163 7.05 -17.40 -16.48
CA LEU A 163 8.22 -17.37 -17.36
C LEU A 163 9.47 -17.63 -16.53
N PRO A 164 10.44 -18.41 -17.03
CA PRO A 164 11.57 -18.85 -16.24
C PRO A 164 12.71 -17.79 -16.26
N PHE A 165 12.38 -16.52 -16.03
CA PHE A 165 13.30 -15.36 -16.13
C PHE A 165 13.32 -14.49 -14.87
N GLY A 166 13.62 -15.10 -13.72
CA GLY A 166 13.79 -14.36 -12.47
C GLY A 166 15.08 -13.53 -12.42
N ALA A 167 15.15 -12.58 -11.50
CA ALA A 167 16.25 -11.60 -11.43
C ALA A 167 17.63 -12.23 -11.16
N ALA A 168 17.71 -13.37 -10.48
CA ALA A 168 18.98 -14.06 -10.25
C ALA A 168 19.44 -14.83 -11.49
N ARG A 169 18.52 -15.53 -12.17
CA ARG A 169 18.82 -16.23 -13.42
C ARG A 169 19.25 -15.25 -14.52
N LEU A 170 18.49 -14.18 -14.74
CA LEU A 170 18.83 -13.19 -15.77
C LEU A 170 20.16 -12.49 -15.51
N ARG A 171 20.51 -12.24 -14.25
CA ARG A 171 21.83 -11.71 -13.93
C ARG A 171 22.95 -12.63 -14.43
N ASN A 172 22.83 -13.94 -14.20
CA ASN A 172 23.82 -14.90 -14.68
C ASN A 172 23.88 -14.95 -16.22
N ILE A 173 22.74 -14.81 -16.89
CA ILE A 173 22.66 -14.72 -18.36
C ILE A 173 23.39 -13.46 -18.87
N LEU A 174 23.14 -12.31 -18.26
CA LEU A 174 23.78 -11.05 -18.64
C LEU A 174 25.28 -11.01 -18.33
N GLU A 175 25.73 -11.68 -17.26
CA GLU A 175 27.15 -11.81 -16.90
C GLU A 175 27.89 -12.89 -17.71
N SER A 176 27.18 -13.75 -18.46
CA SER A 176 27.80 -14.78 -19.31
C SER A 176 28.64 -14.17 -20.43
N LYS A 177 29.82 -14.73 -20.71
CA LYS A 177 30.67 -14.30 -21.83
C LYS A 177 30.14 -14.72 -23.20
N ASP A 178 29.20 -15.65 -23.23
CA ASP A 178 28.57 -16.14 -24.46
C ASP A 178 27.50 -15.14 -24.94
N VAL A 179 27.83 -14.41 -26.01
CA VAL A 179 26.98 -13.36 -26.59
C VAL A 179 25.76 -13.96 -27.29
N ASP A 180 25.91 -15.13 -27.93
CA ASP A 180 24.83 -15.78 -28.66
C ASP A 180 23.80 -16.37 -27.70
N MET A 181 24.25 -17.03 -26.63
CA MET A 181 23.36 -17.51 -25.56
C MET A 181 22.63 -16.34 -24.91
N ARG A 182 23.34 -15.25 -24.58
CA ARG A 182 22.73 -14.06 -23.99
C ARG A 182 21.66 -13.47 -24.90
N THR A 183 21.95 -13.30 -26.18
CA THR A 183 21.02 -12.76 -27.18
C THR A 183 19.80 -13.66 -27.32
N THR A 184 20.01 -14.97 -27.34
CA THR A 184 18.95 -15.97 -27.45
C THR A 184 18.02 -15.95 -26.24
N GLU A 185 18.57 -15.93 -25.02
CA GLU A 185 17.76 -15.88 -23.79
C GLU A 185 17.00 -14.54 -23.65
N ILE A 186 17.59 -13.41 -24.07
CA ILE A 186 16.88 -12.11 -24.07
C ILE A 186 15.72 -12.13 -25.07
N LYS A 187 15.93 -12.67 -26.29
CA LYS A 187 14.84 -12.84 -27.25
C LYS A 187 13.76 -13.78 -26.71
N ALA A 188 14.15 -14.87 -26.04
CA ALA A 188 13.21 -15.80 -25.43
C ALA A 188 12.38 -15.13 -24.31
N LEU A 189 12.98 -14.23 -23.51
CA LEU A 189 12.25 -13.41 -22.55
C LEU A 189 11.22 -12.50 -23.24
N GLN A 190 11.64 -11.78 -24.28
CA GLN A 190 10.76 -10.87 -25.03
C GLN A 190 9.60 -11.62 -25.68
N SER A 191 9.88 -12.68 -26.43
CA SER A 191 8.86 -13.51 -27.07
C SER A 191 7.96 -14.19 -26.05
N GLY A 192 8.51 -14.70 -24.96
CA GLY A 192 7.74 -15.31 -23.89
C GLY A 192 6.79 -14.32 -23.23
N MET A 193 7.24 -13.08 -22.96
CA MET A 193 6.41 -12.04 -22.35
C MET A 193 5.24 -11.66 -23.27
N SER A 194 5.52 -11.46 -24.56
CA SER A 194 4.48 -11.16 -25.55
C SER A 194 3.49 -12.30 -25.72
N LEU A 195 3.95 -13.55 -25.76
CA LEU A 195 3.09 -14.72 -25.85
C LEU A 195 2.20 -14.87 -24.62
N ALA A 196 2.79 -14.74 -23.41
CA ALA A 196 2.05 -14.79 -22.16
C ALA A 196 0.93 -13.75 -22.11
N LEU A 197 1.22 -12.51 -22.53
CA LEU A 197 0.22 -11.45 -22.60
C LEU A 197 -0.86 -11.75 -23.66
N ALA A 198 -0.47 -12.20 -24.86
CA ALA A 198 -1.43 -12.54 -25.92
C ALA A 198 -2.40 -13.65 -25.49
N GLU A 199 -1.90 -14.67 -24.79
CA GLU A 199 -2.74 -15.73 -24.23
C GLU A 199 -3.71 -15.21 -23.18
N LEU A 200 -3.31 -14.26 -22.34
CA LEU A 200 -4.22 -13.60 -21.40
C LEU A 200 -5.24 -12.72 -22.12
N CYS A 201 -4.85 -11.93 -23.12
CA CYS A 201 -5.78 -11.12 -23.91
C CYS A 201 -6.86 -11.97 -24.60
N ASN A 202 -6.48 -13.15 -25.10
CA ASN A 202 -7.42 -14.09 -25.72
C ASN A 202 -8.45 -14.63 -24.71
N GLN A 203 -8.09 -14.73 -23.44
CA GLN A 203 -8.96 -15.22 -22.37
C GLN A 203 -9.79 -14.11 -21.71
N PHE A 204 -9.25 -12.89 -21.67
CA PHE A 204 -9.81 -11.75 -20.96
C PHE A 204 -9.98 -10.56 -21.91
N PRO A 205 -11.15 -10.41 -22.56
CA PRO A 205 -11.43 -9.27 -23.45
C PRO A 205 -11.21 -7.91 -22.78
N ALA A 206 -11.53 -7.77 -21.50
CA ALA A 206 -11.30 -6.54 -20.72
C ALA A 206 -9.83 -6.10 -20.71
N LEU A 207 -8.87 -7.03 -20.67
CA LEU A 207 -7.45 -6.70 -20.78
C LEU A 207 -7.11 -6.15 -22.18
N GLN A 208 -7.70 -6.74 -23.23
CA GLN A 208 -7.48 -6.26 -24.60
C GLN A 208 -8.11 -4.88 -24.83
N GLU A 209 -9.29 -4.63 -24.23
CA GLU A 209 -9.96 -3.32 -24.23
C GLU A 209 -9.12 -2.27 -23.49
N ALA A 210 -8.64 -2.57 -22.28
CA ALA A 210 -7.77 -1.67 -21.51
C ALA A 210 -6.50 -1.28 -22.28
N ARG A 211 -5.88 -2.23 -23.00
CA ARG A 211 -4.71 -1.96 -23.86
C ARG A 211 -5.03 -0.98 -25.00
N ASN A 212 -6.22 -1.09 -25.59
CA ASN A 212 -6.66 -0.28 -26.71
C ASN A 212 -7.26 1.08 -26.27
N GLY A 213 -7.64 1.21 -25.00
CA GLY A 213 -8.25 2.41 -24.41
C GLY A 213 -7.29 3.21 -23.53
N GLU A 214 -7.68 3.41 -22.27
CA GLU A 214 -6.98 4.28 -21.30
C GLU A 214 -5.63 3.73 -20.81
N GLY A 215 -5.32 2.46 -21.11
CA GLY A 215 -4.11 1.77 -20.70
C GLY A 215 -4.35 0.78 -19.56
N VAL A 216 -3.36 -0.09 -19.35
CA VAL A 216 -3.45 -1.18 -18.38
C VAL A 216 -2.88 -0.77 -17.03
N ASP A 217 -3.61 -1.10 -15.97
CA ASP A 217 -3.12 -1.03 -14.59
C ASP A 217 -2.27 -2.23 -14.25
N ILE A 218 -1.10 -1.98 -13.68
CA ILE A 218 -0.13 -3.01 -13.33
C ILE A 218 0.12 -3.01 -11.83
N PHE A 219 0.02 -4.19 -11.22
CA PHE A 219 0.32 -4.44 -9.82
C PHE A 219 1.54 -5.35 -9.72
N MET A 220 2.64 -4.85 -9.15
CA MET A 220 3.91 -5.55 -9.13
C MET A 220 4.34 -5.90 -7.71
N CYS A 221 4.66 -7.17 -7.48
CA CYS A 221 5.20 -7.64 -6.21
C CYS A 221 6.55 -8.34 -6.40
N GLY A 222 7.07 -8.91 -5.32
CA GLY A 222 8.36 -9.59 -5.37
C GLY A 222 9.56 -8.67 -5.21
N GLY A 223 10.70 -9.30 -4.96
CA GLY A 223 11.91 -8.60 -4.60
C GLY A 223 12.35 -7.66 -5.71
N GLY A 224 12.50 -8.16 -6.93
CA GLY A 224 13.07 -7.40 -8.05
C GLY A 224 12.32 -6.10 -8.31
N PHE A 225 10.99 -6.17 -8.48
CA PHE A 225 10.16 -5.00 -8.76
C PHE A 225 10.16 -3.97 -7.63
N ARG A 226 10.16 -4.37 -6.34
CA ARG A 226 10.36 -3.41 -5.25
C ARG A 226 11.71 -2.67 -5.32
N GLY A 227 12.74 -3.32 -5.86
CA GLY A 227 14.02 -2.66 -6.13
C GLY A 227 13.91 -1.61 -7.24
N TYR A 228 13.12 -1.89 -8.29
CA TYR A 228 12.81 -0.93 -9.35
C TYR A 228 11.97 0.25 -8.84
N GLY A 229 10.91 -0.02 -8.08
CA GLY A 229 10.10 1.01 -7.42
C GLY A 229 10.90 1.89 -6.48
N SER A 230 11.89 1.35 -5.74
CA SER A 230 12.75 2.16 -4.87
C SER A 230 13.68 3.11 -5.65
N MET A 231 14.05 2.74 -6.88
CA MET A 231 14.83 3.60 -7.78
C MET A 231 13.97 4.75 -8.32
N LEU A 232 12.73 4.43 -8.71
CA LEU A 232 11.74 5.42 -9.10
C LEU A 232 11.46 6.41 -7.95
N LEU A 233 11.21 5.90 -6.75
CA LEU A 233 10.97 6.70 -5.54
C LEU A 233 12.13 7.67 -5.24
N HIS A 234 13.37 7.22 -5.43
CA HIS A 234 14.57 8.04 -5.22
C HIS A 234 14.72 9.17 -6.24
N THR A 235 14.12 9.01 -7.42
CA THR A 235 14.14 9.98 -8.53
C THR A 235 12.75 10.51 -8.85
N ASP A 236 11.86 10.50 -7.85
CA ASP A 236 10.56 11.12 -7.96
C ASP A 236 10.74 12.65 -8.00
N GLU A 237 9.90 13.33 -8.78
CA GLU A 237 9.92 14.79 -8.88
C GLU A 237 9.63 15.46 -7.52
N VAL A 238 8.87 14.78 -6.65
CA VAL A 238 8.78 15.15 -5.24
C VAL A 238 10.02 14.63 -4.54
N SER A 239 10.99 15.52 -4.33
CA SER A 239 12.28 15.19 -3.72
C SER A 239 12.63 16.12 -2.55
N PRO A 240 13.07 15.59 -1.39
CA PRO A 240 13.05 14.17 -1.03
C PRO A 240 11.62 13.63 -0.93
N TYR A 241 11.40 12.40 -1.40
CA TYR A 241 10.08 11.79 -1.33
C TYR A 241 9.69 11.51 0.14
N PRO A 242 8.50 11.92 0.61
CA PRO A 242 8.21 12.02 2.04
C PRO A 242 7.81 10.69 2.71
N ILE A 243 7.47 9.66 1.93
CA ILE A 243 7.09 8.34 2.47
C ILE A 243 8.19 7.34 2.14
N ALA A 244 8.96 6.94 3.16
CA ALA A 244 10.15 6.13 3.02
C ALA A 244 9.83 4.62 2.92
N ASN A 245 8.94 4.25 1.99
CA ASN A 245 8.63 2.86 1.64
C ASN A 245 8.23 2.77 0.16
N VAL A 246 8.42 1.61 -0.45
CA VAL A 246 7.96 1.35 -1.84
C VAL A 246 6.60 0.66 -1.86
N ALA A 247 6.14 0.11 -0.74
CA ALA A 247 4.87 -0.59 -0.71
C ALA A 247 3.69 0.37 -0.90
N ASN A 248 2.80 0.03 -1.82
CA ASN A 248 1.66 0.83 -2.27
C ASN A 248 2.08 2.19 -2.85
N TYR A 249 3.32 2.30 -3.34
CA TYR A 249 3.77 3.40 -4.18
C TYR A 249 3.29 3.17 -5.61
N SER A 250 2.79 4.23 -6.25
CA SER A 250 2.30 4.18 -7.63
C SER A 250 2.99 5.23 -8.48
N VAL A 251 3.24 4.90 -9.74
CA VAL A 251 3.81 5.80 -10.76
C VAL A 251 3.01 5.72 -12.05
N SER A 252 3.00 6.80 -12.83
CA SER A 252 2.42 6.78 -14.17
C SER A 252 3.17 5.79 -15.08
N GLY A 253 2.47 5.25 -16.08
CA GLY A 253 3.10 4.39 -17.08
C GLY A 253 4.19 5.10 -17.86
N SER A 254 4.08 6.41 -18.12
CA SER A 254 5.15 7.18 -18.76
C SER A 254 6.44 7.17 -17.93
N ARG A 255 6.34 7.44 -16.62
CA ARG A 255 7.49 7.43 -15.72
C ARG A 255 8.08 6.04 -15.56
N PHE A 256 7.24 5.01 -15.48
CA PHE A 256 7.66 3.62 -15.35
C PHE A 256 8.46 3.12 -16.56
N ARG A 257 8.08 3.56 -17.78
CA ARG A 257 8.70 3.16 -19.05
C ARG A 257 10.08 3.77 -19.31
N ASP A 258 10.49 4.77 -18.52
CA ASP A 258 11.82 5.40 -18.61
C ASP A 258 12.90 4.51 -17.97
N THR A 259 13.14 3.35 -18.58
CA THR A 259 14.10 2.34 -18.12
C THR A 259 15.55 2.81 -18.28
N GLN A 260 15.84 3.52 -19.38
CA GLN A 260 17.20 3.95 -19.71
C GLN A 260 17.75 4.91 -18.65
N SER A 261 16.98 5.93 -18.24
CA SER A 261 17.43 6.88 -17.21
C SER A 261 17.70 6.20 -15.87
N LEU A 262 16.91 5.18 -15.51
CA LEU A 262 17.15 4.41 -14.28
C LEU A 262 18.37 3.49 -14.39
N LEU A 263 18.63 2.93 -15.56
CA LEU A 263 19.84 2.14 -15.84
C LEU A 263 21.08 3.02 -15.73
N ASP A 264 21.05 4.22 -16.31
CA ASP A 264 22.12 5.22 -16.25
C ASP A 264 22.36 5.69 -14.82
N LEU A 265 21.29 5.96 -14.06
CA LEU A 265 21.38 6.23 -12.62
C LEU A 265 22.05 5.06 -11.88
N ASN A 266 21.74 3.82 -12.25
CA ASN A 266 22.37 2.66 -11.62
C ASN A 266 23.87 2.55 -11.90
N ALA A 267 24.30 2.89 -13.12
CA ALA A 267 25.70 2.90 -13.51
C ALA A 267 26.48 4.03 -12.83
N ASN A 268 25.91 5.24 -12.80
CA ASN A 268 26.63 6.47 -12.50
C ASN A 268 26.52 6.90 -11.03
N TYR A 269 25.36 6.72 -10.39
CA TYR A 269 25.18 7.13 -8.99
C TYR A 269 25.82 6.13 -8.01
N LYS A 270 26.83 6.59 -7.27
CA LYS A 270 27.58 5.78 -6.29
C LYS A 270 27.02 5.86 -4.86
N GLY A 271 26.09 6.78 -4.61
CA GLY A 271 25.48 6.97 -3.29
C GLY A 271 24.52 5.84 -2.89
N LYS A 272 24.03 5.91 -1.65
CA LYS A 272 23.05 4.96 -1.12
C LYS A 272 21.65 5.35 -1.61
N ILE A 273 21.00 4.43 -2.31
CA ILE A 273 19.58 4.55 -2.64
C ILE A 273 18.78 3.85 -1.55
N PHE A 274 17.90 4.59 -0.89
CA PHE A 274 17.04 4.05 0.15
C PHE A 274 16.17 2.90 -0.40
N GLY A 275 15.95 1.84 0.39
CA GLY A 275 15.22 0.65 -0.07
C GLY A 275 15.99 -0.31 -0.98
N VAL A 276 17.16 0.07 -1.51
CA VAL A 276 17.94 -0.77 -2.45
C VAL A 276 19.23 -1.29 -1.82
N SER A 277 19.29 -2.59 -1.55
CA SER A 277 20.53 -3.26 -1.06
C SER A 277 21.64 -3.30 -2.12
N LYS A 278 22.91 -3.46 -1.70
CA LYS A 278 24.06 -3.66 -2.61
C LYS A 278 23.83 -4.82 -3.59
N ARG A 279 23.27 -5.95 -3.10
CA ARG A 279 22.91 -7.10 -3.94
C ARG A 279 21.85 -6.71 -4.97
N ARG A 280 20.86 -5.92 -4.58
CA ARG A 280 19.81 -5.46 -5.50
C ARG A 280 20.35 -4.50 -6.55
N ARG A 281 21.23 -3.56 -6.20
CA ARG A 281 21.93 -2.68 -7.16
C ARG A 281 22.66 -3.50 -8.24
N LYS A 282 23.36 -4.57 -7.84
CA LYS A 282 24.02 -5.49 -8.79
C LYS A 282 23.04 -6.25 -9.70
N GLN A 283 21.85 -6.56 -9.21
CA GLN A 283 20.79 -7.21 -9.99
C GLN A 283 19.98 -6.24 -10.85
N PHE A 284 20.17 -4.93 -10.70
CA PHE A 284 19.32 -3.93 -11.33
C PHE A 284 19.29 -4.04 -12.87
N PRO A 285 20.41 -4.25 -13.59
CA PRO A 285 20.35 -4.44 -15.05
C PRO A 285 19.46 -5.61 -15.47
N ALA A 286 19.51 -6.73 -14.74
CA ALA A 286 18.65 -7.88 -15.00
C ALA A 286 17.17 -7.57 -14.73
N ILE A 287 16.88 -6.80 -13.69
CA ILE A 287 15.51 -6.35 -13.38
C ILE A 287 15.02 -5.40 -14.48
N ASN A 288 15.88 -4.48 -14.94
CA ASN A 288 15.59 -3.54 -16.01
C ASN A 288 15.23 -4.26 -17.32
N THR A 289 15.97 -5.31 -17.70
CA THR A 289 15.64 -6.12 -18.89
C THR A 289 14.28 -6.80 -18.80
N VAL A 290 13.84 -7.25 -17.61
CA VAL A 290 12.47 -7.76 -17.42
C VAL A 290 11.44 -6.65 -17.63
N VAL A 291 11.69 -5.47 -17.05
CA VAL A 291 10.80 -4.32 -17.19
C VAL A 291 10.71 -3.87 -18.65
N GLU A 292 11.82 -3.84 -19.39
CA GLU A 292 11.83 -3.52 -20.83
C GLU A 292 10.99 -4.51 -21.64
N ALA A 293 11.14 -5.82 -21.38
CA ALA A 293 10.33 -6.85 -22.04
C ALA A 293 8.83 -6.70 -21.71
N LEU A 294 8.51 -6.39 -20.46
CA LEU A 294 7.13 -6.13 -20.03
C LEU A 294 6.56 -4.88 -20.70
N VAL A 295 7.29 -3.78 -20.69
CA VAL A 295 6.88 -2.51 -21.33
C VAL A 295 6.63 -2.73 -22.82
N ALA A 296 7.52 -3.44 -23.50
CA ALA A 296 7.38 -3.76 -24.91
C ALA A 296 6.15 -4.65 -25.20
N ALA A 297 5.85 -5.62 -24.33
CA ALA A 297 4.69 -6.49 -24.49
C ALA A 297 3.36 -5.75 -24.21
N VAL A 298 3.26 -5.06 -23.07
CA VAL A 298 2.02 -4.41 -22.64
C VAL A 298 1.70 -3.20 -23.50
N GLY A 299 2.70 -2.37 -23.80
CA GLY A 299 2.57 -1.14 -24.58
C GLY A 299 1.93 -0.01 -23.78
N ASN A 300 0.59 0.06 -23.81
CA ASN A 300 -0.18 1.12 -23.16
C ASN A 300 -0.38 0.83 -21.66
N ILE A 301 0.49 1.41 -20.83
CA ILE A 301 0.45 1.27 -19.37
C ILE A 301 -0.10 2.57 -18.79
N ARG A 302 -1.13 2.49 -17.93
CA ARG A 302 -1.73 3.64 -17.27
C ARG A 302 -1.00 3.98 -15.98
N VAL A 303 -1.03 3.05 -15.02
CA VAL A 303 -0.35 3.18 -13.71
C VAL A 303 0.31 1.88 -13.32
N VAL A 304 1.43 1.98 -12.60
CA VAL A 304 2.10 0.83 -11.98
C VAL A 304 2.16 1.02 -10.47
N THR A 305 1.65 0.05 -9.72
CA THR A 305 1.62 0.04 -8.25
C THR A 305 2.49 -1.08 -7.68
N PHE A 306 3.44 -0.72 -6.80
CA PHE A 306 4.35 -1.66 -6.16
C PHE A 306 3.75 -2.23 -4.88
N CYS A 307 3.35 -3.50 -4.90
CA CYS A 307 2.61 -4.15 -3.83
C CYS A 307 3.52 -4.64 -2.69
N ALA A 308 3.03 -4.51 -1.45
CA ALA A 308 3.71 -5.03 -0.27
C ALA A 308 3.76 -6.57 -0.22
N GLY A 309 2.64 -7.18 -0.61
CA GLY A 309 2.37 -8.58 -0.34
C GLY A 309 3.22 -9.57 -1.14
N SER A 310 3.07 -10.82 -0.76
CA SER A 310 3.82 -11.97 -1.28
C SER A 310 3.03 -13.25 -1.05
N ASN A 311 3.63 -14.40 -1.41
CA ASN A 311 3.10 -15.73 -1.10
C ASN A 311 2.59 -15.88 0.36
N ARG A 312 3.22 -15.21 1.33
CA ARG A 312 2.82 -15.29 2.75
C ARG A 312 1.47 -14.62 2.97
N GLU A 313 1.34 -13.37 2.55
CA GLU A 313 0.10 -12.62 2.67
C GLU A 313 -1.02 -13.28 1.86
N GLY A 314 -0.75 -13.77 0.65
CA GLY A 314 -1.76 -14.48 -0.15
C GLY A 314 -2.19 -15.80 0.47
N SER A 315 -1.28 -16.56 1.08
CA SER A 315 -1.65 -17.78 1.82
C SER A 315 -2.53 -17.47 3.03
N LEU A 316 -2.30 -16.34 3.71
CA LEU A 316 -3.13 -15.90 4.84
C LEU A 316 -4.49 -15.42 4.34
N MET A 317 -4.55 -14.62 3.27
CA MET A 317 -5.80 -14.22 2.63
C MET A 317 -6.67 -15.44 2.30
N MET A 318 -6.07 -16.50 1.74
CA MET A 318 -6.79 -17.74 1.41
C MET A 318 -7.22 -18.58 2.61
N LYS A 319 -6.73 -18.29 3.82
CA LYS A 319 -7.23 -18.88 5.07
C LYS A 319 -8.38 -18.08 5.70
N LEU A 320 -8.55 -16.81 5.30
CA LEU A 320 -9.61 -15.98 5.85
C LEU A 320 -10.99 -16.42 5.32
N PRO A 321 -12.05 -16.32 6.13
CA PRO A 321 -13.42 -16.41 5.63
C PRO A 321 -13.65 -15.43 4.48
N PRO A 322 -14.38 -15.80 3.41
CA PRO A 322 -14.59 -14.92 2.26
C PRO A 322 -15.11 -13.53 2.64
N GLN A 323 -15.99 -13.44 3.64
CA GLN A 323 -16.55 -12.17 4.12
C GLN A 323 -15.46 -11.21 4.62
N ILE A 324 -14.47 -11.72 5.35
CA ILE A 324 -13.32 -10.93 5.83
C ILE A 324 -12.31 -10.75 4.70
N ARG A 325 -12.07 -11.76 3.88
CA ARG A 325 -11.10 -11.69 2.77
C ARG A 325 -11.48 -10.61 1.76
N GLU A 326 -12.77 -10.52 1.44
CA GLU A 326 -13.30 -9.58 0.47
C GLU A 326 -13.63 -8.20 1.06
N SER A 327 -13.62 -8.02 2.38
CA SER A 327 -13.92 -6.71 3.00
C SER A 327 -12.90 -5.64 2.64
N ASP A 328 -13.31 -4.38 2.78
CA ASP A 328 -12.43 -3.23 2.62
C ASP A 328 -11.41 -3.18 3.77
N PRO A 329 -10.09 -3.21 3.51
CA PRO A 329 -9.11 -3.06 4.58
C PRO A 329 -9.18 -1.69 5.26
N SER A 330 -9.64 -0.63 4.58
CA SER A 330 -9.71 0.72 5.16
C SER A 330 -10.67 0.81 6.33
N GLU A 331 -11.77 0.04 6.31
CA GLU A 331 -12.72 -0.07 7.42
C GLU A 331 -12.07 -0.60 8.70
N SER A 332 -11.06 -1.47 8.57
CA SER A 332 -10.37 -2.05 9.71
C SER A 332 -9.30 -1.13 10.30
N LEU A 333 -8.89 -0.07 9.60
CA LEU A 333 -7.77 0.79 10.02
C LEU A 333 -8.07 1.53 11.33
N MET A 334 -9.33 1.92 11.59
CA MET A 334 -9.71 2.60 12.83
C MET A 334 -9.40 1.80 14.11
N TYR A 335 -9.25 0.48 14.00
CA TYR A 335 -8.89 -0.41 15.11
C TYR A 335 -7.37 -0.51 15.32
N LEU A 336 -6.56 0.13 14.47
CA LEU A 336 -5.11 0.25 14.68
C LEU A 336 -4.73 1.40 15.60
N ASN A 337 -5.66 2.32 15.90
CA ASN A 337 -5.40 3.37 16.87
C ASN A 337 -5.09 2.71 18.22
N PRO A 338 -3.93 2.97 18.85
CA PRO A 338 -3.53 2.34 20.11
C PRO A 338 -4.44 2.68 21.30
N ARG A 339 -5.30 3.70 21.16
CA ARG A 339 -6.34 4.09 22.12
C ARG A 339 -7.70 3.48 21.80
N PHE A 340 -7.79 2.60 20.79
CA PHE A 340 -8.92 1.70 20.68
C PHE A 340 -8.95 0.83 21.94
N TYR A 341 -9.91 1.09 22.81
CA TYR A 341 -10.09 0.32 24.03
C TYR A 341 -10.90 -0.93 23.68
N GLU A 342 -10.30 -2.12 23.77
CA GLU A 342 -11.00 -3.39 23.57
C GLU A 342 -12.19 -3.58 24.53
N CYS A 343 -12.30 -2.77 25.58
CA CYS A 343 -13.44 -2.75 26.49
C CYS A 343 -14.63 -1.88 26.02
N GLN A 344 -14.50 -1.09 24.96
CA GLN A 344 -15.64 -0.40 24.33
C GLN A 344 -16.34 -1.37 23.37
N ALA A 345 -17.67 -1.42 23.41
CA ALA A 345 -18.43 -2.22 22.47
C ALA A 345 -18.18 -1.73 21.03
N ASP A 346 -17.91 -2.67 20.11
CA ASP A 346 -17.58 -2.38 18.71
C ASP A 346 -18.67 -1.51 18.04
N GLU A 347 -19.94 -1.80 18.34
CA GLU A 347 -21.10 -1.05 17.83
C GLU A 347 -21.07 0.43 18.25
N GLU A 348 -20.74 0.72 19.51
CA GLU A 348 -20.67 2.10 20.01
C GLU A 348 -19.50 2.86 19.37
N TYR A 349 -18.35 2.20 19.21
CA TYR A 349 -17.18 2.80 18.57
C TYR A 349 -17.44 3.09 17.09
N SER A 350 -17.97 2.11 16.36
CA SER A 350 -18.34 2.24 14.95
C SER A 350 -19.39 3.33 14.73
N PHE A 351 -20.41 3.40 15.59
CA PHE A 351 -21.44 4.45 15.53
C PHE A 351 -20.86 5.85 15.75
N PHE A 352 -19.98 6.01 16.75
CA PHE A 352 -19.25 7.26 16.98
C PHE A 352 -18.44 7.68 15.74
N VAL A 353 -17.63 6.77 15.21
CA VAL A 353 -16.76 7.05 14.07
C VAL A 353 -17.57 7.48 12.85
N LYS A 354 -18.70 6.81 12.62
CA LYS A 354 -19.63 7.14 11.55
C LYS A 354 -20.28 8.52 11.72
N ALA A 355 -20.79 8.85 12.90
CA ALA A 355 -21.45 10.13 13.17
C ALA A 355 -20.51 11.34 12.93
N VAL A 356 -19.25 11.25 13.39
CA VAL A 356 -18.26 12.31 13.15
C VAL A 356 -17.83 12.35 11.69
N SER A 357 -17.70 11.20 11.03
CA SER A 357 -17.41 11.14 9.59
C SER A 357 -18.51 11.82 8.76
N GLU A 358 -19.79 11.64 9.13
CA GLU A 358 -20.92 12.31 8.50
C GLU A 358 -20.90 13.82 8.73
N SER A 359 -20.56 14.27 9.95
CA SER A 359 -20.38 15.69 10.26
C SER A 359 -19.24 16.33 9.46
N LEU A 360 -18.10 15.64 9.29
CA LEU A 360 -17.01 16.12 8.43
C LEU A 360 -17.44 16.18 6.96
N ARG A 361 -18.22 15.19 6.51
CA ARG A 361 -18.70 15.12 5.12
C ARG A 361 -19.68 16.25 4.80
N SER A 362 -20.54 16.65 5.74
CA SER A 362 -21.51 17.74 5.51
C SER A 362 -20.86 19.12 5.38
N ALA A 363 -19.59 19.25 5.79
CA ALA A 363 -18.77 20.43 5.55
C ALA A 363 -18.18 20.49 4.14
N LEU A 364 -18.34 19.46 3.31
CA LEU A 364 -17.93 19.49 1.91
C LEU A 364 -19.10 19.90 1.01
N PRO A 365 -18.87 20.77 0.01
CA PRO A 365 -19.92 21.15 -0.91
C PRO A 365 -20.33 19.98 -1.81
N SER A 366 -21.62 19.86 -2.12
CA SER A 366 -22.14 18.90 -3.10
C SER A 366 -22.40 19.59 -4.44
N GLY A 367 -22.03 18.97 -5.56
CA GLY A 367 -22.33 19.50 -6.90
C GLY A 367 -21.40 19.00 -8.00
N ALA A 368 -21.72 19.34 -9.26
CA ALA A 368 -21.12 18.78 -10.47
C ALA A 368 -19.61 19.03 -10.68
N GLY A 369 -18.94 19.83 -9.84
CA GLY A 369 -17.48 19.96 -9.92
C GLY A 369 -16.75 19.99 -8.60
N PHE A 370 -17.28 19.24 -7.62
CA PHE A 370 -16.44 18.66 -6.57
C PHE A 370 -16.34 17.16 -6.81
N ASP A 371 -15.11 16.66 -6.96
CA ASP A 371 -14.86 15.23 -6.96
C ASP A 371 -14.24 14.80 -5.62
N PRO A 372 -14.99 14.08 -4.76
CA PRO A 372 -14.47 13.61 -3.48
C PRO A 372 -13.49 12.44 -3.61
N THR A 373 -13.25 11.88 -4.81
CA THR A 373 -12.44 10.67 -5.03
C THR A 373 -11.06 10.74 -4.39
N ASN A 374 -10.37 11.88 -4.49
CA ASN A 374 -9.04 12.08 -3.94
C ASN A 374 -9.02 12.64 -2.52
N THR A 375 -10.19 12.87 -1.90
CA THR A 375 -10.27 13.26 -0.48
C THR A 375 -10.21 12.04 0.43
N ILE A 376 -10.05 12.27 1.74
CA ILE A 376 -10.16 11.22 2.77
C ILE A 376 -11.40 10.33 2.59
N PHE A 377 -12.52 10.86 2.10
CA PHE A 377 -13.74 10.08 1.89
C PHE A 377 -13.69 9.16 0.67
N GLY A 378 -13.19 9.65 -0.46
CA GLY A 378 -13.02 8.83 -1.67
C GLY A 378 -11.93 7.77 -1.51
N LEU A 379 -10.95 8.05 -0.66
CA LEU A 379 -9.88 7.11 -0.28
C LEU A 379 -10.31 6.10 0.80
N GLY A 380 -11.53 6.23 1.37
CA GLY A 380 -12.04 5.34 2.43
C GLY A 380 -11.40 5.53 3.80
N LEU A 381 -10.70 6.64 4.03
CA LEU A 381 -9.87 6.87 5.22
C LEU A 381 -10.57 7.67 6.33
N GLN A 382 -11.83 8.07 6.14
CA GLN A 382 -12.56 8.91 7.08
C GLN A 382 -12.65 8.28 8.47
N ASN A 383 -12.88 6.98 8.55
CA ASN A 383 -13.00 6.28 9.82
C ASN A 383 -11.67 6.29 10.59
N TYR A 384 -10.56 6.12 9.85
CA TYR A 384 -9.23 6.17 10.44
C TYR A 384 -8.88 7.59 10.89
N LEU A 385 -9.13 8.61 10.06
CA LEU A 385 -8.97 10.01 10.45
C LEU A 385 -9.73 10.33 11.75
N VAL A 386 -11.00 9.97 11.82
CA VAL A 386 -11.88 10.24 12.98
C VAL A 386 -11.34 9.60 14.24
N SER A 387 -10.78 8.38 14.15
CA SER A 387 -10.20 7.70 15.31
C SER A 387 -9.07 8.50 15.98
N HIS A 388 -8.42 9.42 15.27
CA HIS A 388 -7.26 10.19 15.72
C HIS A 388 -7.56 11.64 16.14
N LEU A 389 -8.79 12.15 15.99
CA LEU A 389 -9.09 13.59 16.18
C LEU A 389 -8.93 14.09 17.63
N TRP A 390 -9.00 13.19 18.61
CA TRP A 390 -8.87 13.49 20.04
C TRP A 390 -7.60 12.85 20.64
N ASP A 391 -6.63 12.50 19.80
CA ASP A 391 -5.35 12.00 20.29
C ASP A 391 -4.60 13.09 21.04
N ASN A 392 -3.90 12.69 22.11
CA ASN A 392 -2.93 13.52 22.82
C ASN A 392 -3.40 14.95 23.20
N LEU A 393 -4.69 15.13 23.55
CA LEU A 393 -5.25 16.43 23.96
C LEU A 393 -4.53 17.14 25.12
N GLY A 394 -3.70 16.41 25.89
CA GLY A 394 -2.88 17.00 26.95
C GLY A 394 -1.55 17.58 26.47
N ASN A 395 -1.18 17.40 25.19
CA ASN A 395 0.02 17.95 24.58
C ASN A 395 -0.32 19.23 23.79
N GLY A 396 0.70 20.03 23.48
CA GLY A 396 0.55 21.18 22.61
C GLY A 396 0.24 20.82 21.16
N GLU A 397 -0.26 21.81 20.41
CA GLU A 397 -0.61 21.65 19.00
C GLU A 397 0.62 21.27 18.16
N ALA A 398 1.78 21.89 18.41
CA ALA A 398 3.01 21.61 17.69
C ALA A 398 3.51 20.17 17.87
N GLU A 399 3.50 19.64 19.10
CA GLU A 399 3.87 18.26 19.37
C GLU A 399 2.90 17.28 18.70
N ASN A 400 1.60 17.59 18.73
CA ASN A 400 0.58 16.75 18.12
C ASN A 400 0.64 16.76 16.59
N ALA A 401 0.91 17.92 15.98
CA ALA A 401 1.12 18.03 14.55
C ALA A 401 2.33 17.19 14.10
N ALA A 402 3.46 17.29 14.81
CA ALA A 402 4.65 16.49 14.51
C ALA A 402 4.37 14.98 14.67
N LEU A 403 3.70 14.57 15.76
CA LEU A 403 3.31 13.19 15.98
C LEU A 403 2.38 12.68 14.87
N ALA A 404 1.37 13.45 14.48
CA ALA A 404 0.43 13.12 13.40
C ALA A 404 1.13 12.91 12.06
N LEU A 405 2.05 13.81 11.70
CA LEU A 405 2.85 13.74 10.47
C LEU A 405 3.65 12.44 10.39
N HIS A 406 4.41 12.14 11.44
CA HIS A 406 5.27 10.94 11.49
C HIS A 406 4.46 9.66 11.62
N TYR A 407 3.33 9.70 12.34
CA TYR A 407 2.41 8.57 12.45
C TYR A 407 1.85 8.20 11.06
N ALA A 408 1.28 9.16 10.33
CA ALA A 408 0.70 8.88 9.01
C ALA A 408 1.74 8.38 7.98
N THR A 409 2.96 8.90 8.03
CA THR A 409 4.02 8.56 7.05
C THR A 409 4.82 7.31 7.39
N SER A 410 5.02 7.00 8.68
CA SER A 410 5.97 5.97 9.12
C SER A 410 5.32 4.79 9.84
N GLN A 411 4.15 4.97 10.45
CA GLN A 411 3.45 3.89 11.14
C GLN A 411 2.89 2.88 10.14
N PHE A 412 3.13 1.59 10.41
CA PHE A 412 2.62 0.46 9.62
C PHE A 412 2.90 0.58 8.11
N PRO A 413 4.17 0.62 7.68
CA PRO A 413 4.55 1.04 6.31
C PRO A 413 3.94 0.19 5.19
N ASP A 414 3.63 -1.09 5.47
CA ASP A 414 3.14 -2.08 4.51
C ASP A 414 1.65 -2.44 4.70
N ILE A 415 0.90 -1.66 5.48
CA ILE A 415 -0.48 -2.02 5.86
C ILE A 415 -1.46 -1.89 4.69
N PRO A 416 -2.36 -2.87 4.48
CA PRO A 416 -3.46 -2.76 3.52
C PRO A 416 -4.35 -1.54 3.77
N GLY A 417 -4.93 -0.99 2.70
CA GLY A 417 -5.82 0.17 2.77
C GLY A 417 -5.12 1.53 2.90
N LEU A 418 -3.80 1.57 3.13
CA LEU A 418 -3.03 2.83 3.14
C LEU A 418 -2.09 2.91 1.92
N SER A 419 -2.55 3.60 0.87
CA SER A 419 -1.72 4.03 -0.26
C SER A 419 -0.85 5.23 0.11
N HIS A 420 0.13 5.57 -0.74
CA HIS A 420 0.93 6.78 -0.54
C HIS A 420 0.11 8.07 -0.57
N ILE A 421 -0.87 8.18 -1.48
CA ILE A 421 -1.82 9.30 -1.53
C ILE A 421 -2.65 9.32 -0.24
N GLY A 422 -3.13 8.15 0.22
CA GLY A 422 -3.85 8.02 1.48
C GLY A 422 -3.06 8.48 2.70
N ARG A 423 -1.77 8.15 2.77
CA ARG A 423 -0.87 8.64 3.83
C ARG A 423 -0.68 10.15 3.77
N ALA A 424 -0.50 10.71 2.57
CA ALA A 424 -0.39 12.15 2.39
C ALA A 424 -1.68 12.87 2.81
N ALA A 425 -2.85 12.33 2.43
CA ALA A 425 -4.16 12.83 2.81
C ALA A 425 -4.32 12.85 4.34
N LEU A 426 -4.05 11.72 5.00
CA LEU A 426 -4.12 11.60 6.45
C LEU A 426 -3.17 12.56 7.16
N ALA A 427 -1.92 12.63 6.70
CA ALA A 427 -0.90 13.48 7.31
C ALA A 427 -1.28 14.96 7.22
N VAL A 428 -1.63 15.45 6.02
CA VAL A 428 -1.99 16.85 5.80
C VAL A 428 -3.23 17.22 6.61
N THR A 429 -4.26 16.37 6.61
CA THR A 429 -5.49 16.63 7.38
C THR A 429 -5.26 16.61 8.89
N LEU A 430 -4.51 15.63 9.42
CA LEU A 430 -4.25 15.58 10.87
C LEU A 430 -3.30 16.69 11.34
N VAL A 431 -2.33 17.10 10.52
CA VAL A 431 -1.47 18.26 10.83
C VAL A 431 -2.29 19.56 10.84
N ALA A 432 -3.17 19.76 9.87
CA ALA A 432 -4.07 20.93 9.84
C ALA A 432 -5.07 20.94 11.00
N ARG A 433 -5.52 19.75 11.44
CA ARG A 433 -6.29 19.60 12.68
C ARG A 433 -5.54 20.16 13.90
N TRP A 434 -4.21 20.11 13.91
CA TRP A 434 -3.34 20.68 14.95
C TRP A 434 -2.65 21.98 14.50
N ASP A 435 -3.39 22.84 13.79
CA ASP A 435 -2.98 24.20 13.44
C ASP A 435 -1.75 24.32 12.51
N ASN A 436 -1.35 23.23 11.85
CA ASN A 436 -0.16 23.19 11.00
C ASN A 436 1.14 23.66 11.70
N GLN A 437 1.18 23.65 13.03
CA GLN A 437 2.35 24.08 13.79
C GLN A 437 3.46 23.03 13.70
N LEU A 438 4.42 23.23 12.80
CA LEU A 438 5.54 22.31 12.60
C LEU A 438 6.88 23.03 12.66
N GLY A 439 7.89 22.32 13.19
CA GLY A 439 9.27 22.74 13.09
C GLY A 439 9.77 22.76 11.63
N PRO A 440 10.86 23.49 11.32
CA PRO A 440 11.34 23.66 9.94
C PRO A 440 11.60 22.34 9.17
N ALA A 441 12.10 21.31 9.87
CA ALA A 441 12.37 20.01 9.25
C ALA A 441 11.08 19.30 8.82
N ASP A 442 10.06 19.32 9.67
CA ASP A 442 8.78 18.66 9.41
C ASP A 442 7.95 19.44 8.37
N LYS A 443 8.10 20.77 8.31
CA LYS A 443 7.46 21.60 7.28
C LYS A 443 7.84 21.16 5.87
N GLN A 444 9.12 20.84 5.62
CA GLN A 444 9.56 20.32 4.32
C GLN A 444 8.90 18.99 3.95
N VAL A 445 8.66 18.12 4.94
CA VAL A 445 7.97 16.83 4.74
C VAL A 445 6.50 17.09 4.41
N LEU A 446 5.82 17.97 5.16
CA LEU A 446 4.45 18.39 4.88
C LEU A 446 4.31 18.97 3.47
N ASP A 447 5.20 19.88 3.07
CA ASP A 447 5.17 20.51 1.75
C ASP A 447 5.32 19.46 0.63
N ASN A 448 6.17 18.45 0.85
CA ASN A 448 6.33 17.36 -0.11
C ASN A 448 5.10 16.42 -0.13
N LEU A 449 4.42 16.19 0.99
CA LEU A 449 3.15 15.44 1.02
C LEU A 449 2.04 16.21 0.28
N LYS A 450 1.98 17.53 0.44
CA LYS A 450 1.07 18.39 -0.33
C LYS A 450 1.33 18.28 -1.83
N LYS A 451 2.60 18.22 -2.27
CA LYS A 451 2.94 17.96 -3.70
C LYS A 451 2.47 16.58 -4.16
N VAL A 452 2.56 15.54 -3.33
CA VAL A 452 2.01 14.21 -3.65
C VAL A 452 0.51 14.27 -3.88
N LEU A 453 -0.24 14.98 -3.03
CA LEU A 453 -1.68 15.20 -3.21
C LEU A 453 -1.97 16.00 -4.48
N ASN A 454 -1.25 17.10 -4.69
CA ASN A 454 -1.46 18.01 -5.82
C ASN A 454 -1.16 17.39 -7.18
N ARG A 455 -0.32 16.35 -7.22
CA ARG A 455 -0.10 15.54 -8.43
C ARG A 455 -1.35 14.72 -8.81
N ALA A 456 -2.10 14.24 -7.83
CA ALA A 456 -3.29 13.42 -8.05
C ALA A 456 -4.56 14.27 -8.29
N ASP A 457 -4.69 15.36 -7.55
CA ASP A 457 -5.73 16.37 -7.70
C ASP A 457 -5.08 17.74 -7.46
N PRO A 458 -5.10 18.68 -8.42
CA PRO A 458 -4.52 20.01 -8.24
C PRO A 458 -5.03 20.80 -7.01
N ASN A 459 -6.16 20.44 -6.42
CA ASN A 459 -6.70 21.04 -5.19
C ASN A 459 -6.59 20.11 -3.96
N GLY A 460 -5.89 18.98 -4.10
CA GLY A 460 -5.77 17.96 -3.08
C GLY A 460 -5.25 18.53 -1.76
N ALA A 461 -4.16 19.30 -1.77
CA ALA A 461 -3.64 19.90 -0.53
C ALA A 461 -4.67 20.80 0.17
N PHE A 462 -5.36 21.66 -0.59
CA PHE A 462 -6.38 22.58 -0.08
C PHE A 462 -7.50 21.81 0.65
N TRP A 463 -8.10 20.80 0.00
CA TRP A 463 -9.20 20.05 0.60
C TRP A 463 -8.81 19.32 1.89
N HIS A 464 -7.57 18.84 1.97
CA HIS A 464 -7.09 18.14 3.16
C HIS A 464 -6.77 19.10 4.30
N VAL A 465 -6.23 20.28 4.01
CA VAL A 465 -6.05 21.35 5.01
C VAL A 465 -7.40 21.85 5.50
N TYR A 466 -8.35 22.08 4.60
CA TYR A 466 -9.73 22.47 4.92
C TYR A 466 -10.44 21.46 5.83
N LEU A 467 -10.41 20.17 5.49
CA LEU A 467 -10.99 19.12 6.33
C LEU A 467 -10.32 19.04 7.71
N GLY A 468 -9.02 19.33 7.80
CA GLY A 468 -8.31 19.42 9.08
C GLY A 468 -8.80 20.59 9.92
N ALA A 469 -9.01 21.75 9.31
CA ALA A 469 -9.59 22.93 9.96
C ALA A 469 -11.01 22.66 10.47
N VAL A 470 -11.88 22.03 9.67
CA VAL A 470 -13.22 21.60 10.11
C VAL A 470 -13.12 20.62 11.29
N ALA A 471 -12.20 19.65 11.22
CA ALA A 471 -11.98 18.70 12.31
C ALA A 471 -11.48 19.39 13.59
N ARG A 472 -10.72 20.49 13.49
CA ARG A 472 -10.31 21.33 14.62
C ARG A 472 -11.51 21.97 15.29
N ILE A 473 -12.42 22.57 14.51
CA ILE A 473 -13.67 23.15 15.04
C ILE A 473 -14.49 22.09 15.77
N ILE A 474 -14.67 20.89 15.19
CA ILE A 474 -15.37 19.78 15.86
C ILE A 474 -14.77 19.47 17.22
N ALA A 475 -13.44 19.37 17.29
CA ALA A 475 -12.76 19.04 18.54
C ALA A 475 -12.69 20.22 19.55
N MET A 476 -12.83 21.47 19.10
CA MET A 476 -12.96 22.63 19.99
C MET A 476 -14.36 22.68 20.62
N VAL A 477 -15.41 22.48 19.83
CA VAL A 477 -16.80 22.45 20.31
C VAL A 477 -17.06 21.22 21.17
N ALA A 478 -16.51 20.07 20.79
CA ALA A 478 -16.59 18.82 21.56
C ALA A 478 -15.19 18.41 22.04
N PRO A 479 -14.68 18.96 23.16
CA PRO A 479 -13.29 18.76 23.62
C PRO A 479 -13.00 17.36 24.17
N LYS A 480 -13.99 16.46 24.16
CA LYS A 480 -13.85 15.09 24.62
C LYS A 480 -14.41 14.13 23.57
N ARG A 481 -13.64 13.08 23.28
CA ARG A 481 -14.09 11.96 22.45
C ARG A 481 -15.39 11.37 23.01
N PRO A 482 -16.47 11.30 22.22
CA PRO A 482 -17.68 10.58 22.59
C PRO A 482 -17.39 9.12 22.91
N THR A 483 -17.96 8.61 24.00
CA THR A 483 -17.77 7.21 24.43
C THR A 483 -19.06 6.41 24.52
N LYS A 484 -20.20 7.09 24.63
CA LYS A 484 -21.52 6.49 24.81
C LYS A 484 -22.52 7.11 23.84
N ALA A 485 -23.62 6.43 23.57
CA ALA A 485 -24.68 6.91 22.67
C ALA A 485 -25.14 8.36 22.96
N LYS A 486 -25.28 8.72 24.25
CA LYS A 486 -25.65 10.09 24.65
C LYS A 486 -24.59 11.15 24.27
N ASP A 487 -23.31 10.80 24.35
CA ASP A 487 -22.21 11.72 24.03
C ASP A 487 -22.14 11.94 22.52
N ILE A 488 -22.52 10.91 21.74
CA ILE A 488 -22.57 10.95 20.28
C ILE A 488 -23.74 11.82 19.81
N ALA A 489 -24.93 11.60 20.38
CA ALA A 489 -26.10 12.44 20.11
C ALA A 489 -25.84 13.91 20.47
N TYR A 490 -25.13 14.15 21.57
CA TYR A 490 -24.66 15.47 21.95
C TYR A 490 -23.76 16.08 20.87
N LEU A 491 -22.71 15.39 20.40
CA LEU A 491 -21.81 15.91 19.36
C LEU A 491 -22.57 16.27 18.08
N SER A 492 -23.48 15.40 17.64
CA SER A 492 -24.30 15.64 16.45
C SER A 492 -25.25 16.85 16.58
N SER A 493 -25.55 17.28 17.80
CA SER A 493 -26.35 18.49 18.07
C SER A 493 -25.49 19.72 18.38
N ALA A 494 -24.25 19.52 18.81
CA ALA A 494 -23.35 20.58 19.28
C ALA A 494 -22.82 21.44 18.12
N VAL A 495 -22.49 20.82 16.99
CA VAL A 495 -22.04 21.50 15.78
C VAL A 495 -22.61 20.84 14.53
N LEU A 496 -23.12 21.65 13.61
CA LEU A 496 -23.62 21.23 12.31
C LEU A 496 -22.98 22.05 11.20
N PHE A 497 -22.53 21.36 10.15
CA PHE A 497 -21.95 22.00 8.97
C PHE A 497 -22.87 21.82 7.77
N LYS A 498 -22.94 22.86 6.94
CA LYS A 498 -23.55 22.79 5.61
C LYS A 498 -22.72 23.61 4.64
N ALA A 499 -22.21 22.95 3.59
CA ALA A 499 -21.45 23.62 2.54
C ALA A 499 -22.18 23.59 1.19
N GLU A 500 -22.21 24.73 0.51
CA GLU A 500 -22.84 24.89 -0.82
C GLU A 500 -21.96 25.76 -1.71
N PHE A 501 -21.74 25.34 -2.96
CA PHE A 501 -21.04 26.18 -3.94
C PHE A 501 -21.82 27.48 -4.18
N LYS A 502 -21.11 28.61 -4.30
CA LYS A 502 -21.72 29.92 -4.57
C LYS A 502 -22.40 29.97 -5.93
N ASP A 503 -21.75 29.36 -6.93
CA ASP A 503 -22.32 29.08 -8.24
C ASP A 503 -21.93 27.65 -8.64
N ALA A 504 -22.93 26.81 -8.91
CA ALA A 504 -22.72 25.42 -9.32
C ALA A 504 -22.01 25.30 -10.69
N LEU A 505 -21.96 26.38 -11.48
CA LEU A 505 -21.30 26.46 -12.77
C LEU A 505 -19.94 27.18 -12.72
N GLN A 506 -19.63 27.91 -11.62
CA GLN A 506 -18.37 28.66 -11.43
C GLN A 506 -17.72 28.35 -10.08
N ILE A 507 -17.24 27.12 -9.93
CA ILE A 507 -16.58 26.60 -8.71
C ILE A 507 -15.40 27.48 -8.25
N ALA A 508 -14.74 28.20 -9.16
CA ALA A 508 -13.67 29.15 -8.87
C ALA A 508 -14.08 30.28 -7.90
N ASP A 509 -15.37 30.62 -7.81
CA ASP A 509 -15.84 31.68 -6.91
C ASP A 509 -15.93 31.23 -5.45
N GLY A 510 -15.76 29.93 -5.17
CA GLY A 510 -15.74 29.36 -3.82
C GLY A 510 -17.07 28.76 -3.38
N PHE A 511 -17.18 28.50 -2.08
CA PHE A 511 -18.37 27.92 -1.46
C PHE A 511 -18.68 28.62 -0.13
N ASN A 512 -19.94 28.54 0.27
CA ASN A 512 -20.44 29.04 1.54
C ASN A 512 -20.43 27.89 2.54
N LEU A 513 -19.77 28.08 3.68
CA LEU A 513 -19.80 27.17 4.82
C LEU A 513 -20.67 27.77 5.92
N GLN A 514 -21.78 27.12 6.22
CA GLN A 514 -22.61 27.43 7.38
C GLN A 514 -22.20 26.53 8.54
N ILE A 515 -21.89 27.14 9.68
CA ILE A 515 -21.56 26.45 10.93
C ILE A 515 -22.59 26.84 11.97
N LYS A 516 -23.44 25.89 12.36
CA LYS A 516 -24.41 26.07 13.43
C LYS A 516 -23.85 25.45 14.71
N ILE A 517 -23.69 26.25 15.76
CA ILE A 517 -23.21 25.79 17.08
C ILE A 517 -24.34 25.97 18.08
N ASN A 518 -24.61 24.95 18.89
CA ASN A 518 -25.63 25.01 19.93
C ASN A 518 -25.25 26.08 20.98
N ASP A 519 -26.23 26.85 21.44
CA ASP A 519 -26.04 27.96 22.38
C ASP A 519 -25.26 27.55 23.63
N SER A 520 -25.51 26.37 24.20
CA SER A 520 -24.77 25.88 25.39
C SER A 520 -23.28 25.66 25.13
N GLU A 521 -22.93 25.28 23.90
CA GLU A 521 -21.56 24.98 23.48
C GLU A 521 -20.84 26.20 22.91
N SER A 522 -21.57 27.25 22.60
CA SER A 522 -21.00 28.54 22.19
C SER A 522 -20.41 29.36 23.35
N LEU A 523 -20.72 28.99 24.59
CA LEU A 523 -20.29 29.73 25.78
C LEU A 523 -18.76 29.71 25.92
N GLY A 524 -18.14 30.87 25.73
CA GLY A 524 -16.69 31.05 25.84
C GLY A 524 -15.91 30.72 24.56
N LEU A 525 -16.60 30.38 23.46
CA LEU A 525 -15.98 30.31 22.14
C LEU A 525 -15.93 31.69 21.49
N ASP A 526 -14.78 32.04 20.92
CA ASP A 526 -14.66 33.21 20.07
C ASP A 526 -15.00 32.82 18.63
N TYR A 527 -16.08 33.38 18.10
CA TYR A 527 -16.51 33.12 16.72
C TYR A 527 -15.56 33.72 15.69
N ASP A 528 -14.78 34.75 16.04
CA ASP A 528 -13.77 35.31 15.16
C ASP A 528 -12.59 34.33 15.03
N ASP A 529 -12.13 33.73 16.14
CA ASP A 529 -11.12 32.67 16.11
C ASP A 529 -11.57 31.47 15.25
N LEU A 530 -12.83 31.04 15.38
CA LEU A 530 -13.37 29.96 14.55
C LEU A 530 -13.44 30.34 13.06
N ARG A 531 -13.70 31.61 12.75
CA ARG A 531 -13.72 32.13 11.37
C ARG A 531 -12.31 32.21 10.80
N ASP A 532 -11.31 32.54 11.62
CA ASP A 532 -9.90 32.60 11.25
C ASP A 532 -9.35 31.21 10.92
N ILE A 533 -9.77 30.16 11.65
CA ILE A 533 -9.39 28.77 11.37
C ILE A 533 -9.74 28.38 9.92
N ILE A 534 -10.93 28.74 9.44
CA ILE A 534 -11.36 28.45 8.06
C ILE A 534 -10.68 29.41 7.07
N SER A 535 -10.57 30.69 7.41
CA SER A 535 -9.99 31.71 6.53
C SER A 535 -8.51 31.43 6.24
N ALA A 536 -7.75 30.94 7.22
CA ALA A 536 -6.36 30.55 7.05
C ALA A 536 -6.16 29.45 5.98
N THR A 537 -7.16 28.61 5.72
CA THR A 537 -7.08 27.57 4.68
C THR A 537 -7.00 28.15 3.26
N GLN A 538 -7.38 29.42 3.07
CA GLN A 538 -7.33 30.12 1.78
C GLN A 538 -5.89 30.48 1.36
N GLU A 539 -4.93 30.45 2.28
CA GLU A 539 -3.49 30.59 1.95
C GLU A 539 -2.97 29.41 1.13
N GLU A 540 -3.64 28.26 1.18
CA GLU A 540 -3.29 27.09 0.38
C GLU A 540 -3.62 27.32 -1.09
N LYS A 541 -2.57 27.28 -1.92
CA LYS A 541 -2.72 27.37 -3.37
C LYS A 541 -3.66 26.26 -3.87
N ASN A 542 -4.67 26.66 -4.64
CA ASN A 542 -5.59 25.76 -5.31
C ASN A 542 -5.68 26.13 -6.80
N ALA A 543 -5.90 25.15 -7.66
CA ALA A 543 -5.85 25.33 -9.12
C ALA A 543 -7.11 26.00 -9.68
N HIS A 544 -8.22 25.95 -8.95
CA HIS A 544 -9.45 26.67 -9.31
C HIS A 544 -9.44 28.15 -8.93
N GLY A 545 -8.45 28.60 -8.16
CA GLY A 545 -8.41 29.97 -7.66
C GLY A 545 -9.60 30.32 -6.78
N PHE A 546 -10.06 29.39 -5.92
CA PHE A 546 -11.13 29.61 -4.93
C PHE A 546 -10.90 30.96 -4.23
N LYS A 547 -11.73 31.94 -4.59
CA LYS A 547 -11.51 33.33 -4.19
C LYS A 547 -11.89 33.60 -2.74
N ALA A 548 -12.85 32.85 -2.18
CA ALA A 548 -13.30 32.99 -0.80
C ALA A 548 -14.14 31.80 -0.33
N ILE A 549 -13.86 31.31 0.89
CA ILE A 549 -14.79 30.51 1.70
C ILE A 549 -15.55 31.50 2.59
N GLU A 550 -16.83 31.73 2.32
CA GLU A 550 -17.67 32.56 3.20
C GLU A 550 -18.20 31.70 4.34
N THR A 551 -17.85 32.08 5.57
CA THR A 551 -18.23 31.33 6.76
C THR A 551 -19.30 32.10 7.55
N THR A 552 -20.48 31.51 7.66
CA THR A 552 -21.60 32.07 8.43
C THR A 552 -21.83 31.24 9.68
N PHE A 553 -21.80 31.89 10.84
CA PHE A 553 -22.16 31.26 12.11
C PHE A 553 -23.61 31.59 12.46
N THR A 554 -24.37 30.57 12.84
CA THR A 554 -25.73 30.74 13.38
C THR A 554 -25.80 30.15 14.79
N SER A 555 -26.39 30.92 15.71
CA SER A 555 -26.73 30.44 17.05
C SER A 555 -27.90 29.46 16.99
N GLY A 556 -27.90 28.49 17.89
CA GLY A 556 -28.47 27.18 17.65
C GLY A 556 -29.87 26.95 18.17
#